data_AF-A0A9D6DZW4-F1
#
_entry.id   AF-A0A9D6DZW4-F1
#
_cell.length_a   1.000
_cell.length_b   1.000
_cell.length_c   1.000
_cell.angle_alpha   90.00
_cell.angle_beta   90.00
_cell.angle_gamma   90.00
#
_symmetry.space_group_name_H-M   'P 1'
#
loop_
_entity.id
_entity.type
_entity.pdbx_description
1 polymer ?
#
loop_
_entity_poly.entity_id
_entity_poly.type
_entity_poly.pdbx_seq_one_letter_code
_entity_poly.pdbx_strand_id
1 'polypeptide(L)'
;MSEGSSKTTALLVMTIFLLVLVGQAAGKSGTLDGKIFSGVIGEKGQPAAGKEQLTFKDGRFRALSGDAYGFGSASYKTKIKGTAITFEATTVSAKEGKILWRGAVTGSKLQATASWSMPGHNHTHDYWVKADLKK
;
A
#
# COMPACT_ATOMS: atom_id res chain seq x y z
N MET A 1 -32.33 71.82 21.35
CA MET A 1 -33.16 70.62 21.54
C MET A 1 -32.45 69.45 20.87
N SER A 2 -32.10 68.44 21.67
CA SER A 2 -31.64 67.06 21.39
C SER A 2 -30.47 66.88 20.40
N GLU A 3 -29.21 66.64 20.80
CA GLU A 3 -28.57 65.47 21.47
C GLU A 3 -28.64 64.12 20.74
N GLY A 4 -27.44 63.54 20.56
CA GLY A 4 -27.14 62.14 20.25
C GLY A 4 -26.10 62.01 19.12
N SER A 5 -24.94 61.37 19.22
CA SER A 5 -24.19 60.72 20.32
C SER A 5 -22.77 60.41 19.77
N SER A 6 -21.81 60.25 20.68
CA SER A 6 -20.35 60.08 20.60
C SER A 6 -19.64 59.47 19.36
N LYS A 7 -18.62 60.23 18.94
CA LYS A 7 -17.21 59.90 18.60
C LYS A 7 -16.74 58.47 18.94
N THR A 8 -15.87 57.87 18.12
CA THR A 8 -14.53 57.27 18.48
C THR A 8 -13.92 56.50 17.29
N THR A 9 -12.77 56.99 16.82
CA THR A 9 -11.48 56.32 16.51
C THR A 9 -11.40 54.86 15.97
N ALA A 10 -10.46 54.70 15.04
CA ALA A 10 -9.58 53.54 14.79
C ALA A 10 -9.89 52.58 13.62
N LEU A 11 -8.94 52.61 12.69
CA LEU A 11 -8.57 51.65 11.65
C LEU A 11 -8.62 50.18 12.12
N LEU A 12 -9.27 49.28 11.37
CA LEU A 12 -9.09 47.83 11.50
C LEU A 12 -8.76 47.22 10.13
N VAL A 13 -7.53 46.72 10.03
CA VAL A 13 -7.00 45.85 8.98
C VAL A 13 -7.83 44.56 8.95
N MET A 14 -8.39 44.17 7.80
CA MET A 14 -9.16 42.91 7.71
C MET A 14 -9.01 42.23 6.33
N THR A 15 -8.07 41.27 6.28
CA THR A 15 -8.23 39.88 5.77
C THR A 15 -8.61 39.71 4.28
N ILE A 16 -7.94 38.92 3.43
CA ILE A 16 -7.66 37.47 3.54
C ILE A 16 -6.49 37.09 2.61
N PHE A 17 -5.45 36.53 3.23
CA PHE A 17 -4.44 35.69 2.59
C PHE A 17 -5.10 34.37 2.15
N LEU A 18 -5.32 34.15 0.86
CA LEU A 18 -5.70 32.81 0.35
C LEU A 18 -4.43 32.08 -0.08
N LEU A 19 -3.68 31.57 0.91
CA LEU A 19 -2.64 30.58 0.68
C LEU A 19 -3.33 29.27 0.27
N VAL A 20 -3.39 28.96 -1.02
CA VAL A 20 -3.74 27.61 -1.47
C VAL A 20 -2.53 26.71 -1.19
N LEU A 21 -2.41 26.26 0.05
CA LEU A 21 -1.60 25.09 0.39
C LEU A 21 -2.28 23.89 -0.25
N VAL A 22 -1.93 23.61 -1.51
CA VAL A 22 -2.07 22.25 -2.03
C VAL A 22 -1.14 21.40 -1.18
N GLY A 23 -1.70 20.84 -0.11
CA GLY A 23 -1.08 19.78 0.64
C GLY A 23 -0.89 18.62 -0.33
N GLN A 24 0.27 18.58 -0.97
CA GLN A 24 0.78 17.36 -1.57
C GLN A 24 0.82 16.36 -0.41
N ALA A 25 -0.22 15.52 -0.32
CA ALA A 25 -0.17 14.34 0.50
C ALA A 25 0.92 13.47 -0.10
N ALA A 26 2.17 13.74 0.26
CA ALA A 26 3.26 12.80 0.13
C ALA A 26 2.82 11.61 0.99
N GLY A 27 2.13 10.67 0.34
CA GLY A 27 1.73 9.42 0.94
C GLY A 27 2.96 8.89 1.64
N LYS A 28 2.89 8.75 2.96
CA LYS A 28 4.01 8.38 3.81
C LYS A 28 4.67 7.15 3.19
N SER A 29 5.83 7.33 2.55
CA SER A 29 6.43 6.27 1.76
C SER A 29 6.63 5.07 2.66
N GLY A 30 6.05 3.93 2.28
CA GLY A 30 6.15 2.72 3.06
C GLY A 30 7.61 2.28 3.12
N THR A 31 8.03 1.62 4.19
CA THR A 31 9.44 1.20 4.39
C THR A 31 10.02 0.37 3.23
N LEU A 32 9.14 -0.23 2.42
CA LEU A 32 9.51 -1.02 1.24
C LEU A 32 9.41 -0.26 -0.09
N ASP A 33 8.97 1.00 -0.12
CA ASP A 33 8.76 1.75 -1.36
C ASP A 33 10.06 1.85 -2.19
N GLY A 34 9.90 1.74 -3.50
CA GLY A 34 10.99 1.68 -4.46
C GLY A 34 11.64 0.30 -4.59
N LYS A 35 11.27 -0.68 -3.76
CA LYS A 35 11.83 -2.04 -3.81
C LYS A 35 11.05 -2.92 -4.78
N ILE A 36 11.78 -3.70 -5.55
CA ILE A 36 11.27 -4.75 -6.43
C ILE A 36 11.94 -6.06 -6.03
N PHE A 37 11.15 -7.10 -5.77
CA PHE A 37 11.65 -8.44 -5.48
C PHE A 37 11.26 -9.37 -6.61
N SER A 38 12.20 -10.15 -7.13
CA SER A 38 11.96 -11.14 -8.19
C SER A 38 12.35 -12.53 -7.72
N GLY A 39 11.53 -13.52 -8.05
CA GLY A 39 11.77 -14.89 -7.63
C GLY A 39 10.72 -15.85 -8.16
N VAL A 40 10.26 -16.75 -7.30
CA VAL A 40 9.34 -17.83 -7.65
C VAL A 40 8.16 -17.92 -6.70
N ILE A 41 7.07 -18.48 -7.22
CA ILE A 41 5.82 -18.78 -6.52
C ILE A 41 5.46 -20.26 -6.70
N GLY A 42 4.84 -20.86 -5.69
CA GLY A 42 4.30 -22.22 -5.76
C GLY A 42 3.09 -22.39 -4.85
N GLU A 43 2.27 -23.38 -5.14
CA GLU A 43 1.17 -23.76 -4.24
C GLU A 43 1.72 -24.32 -2.93
N LYS A 44 0.98 -24.13 -1.84
CA LYS A 44 1.34 -24.64 -0.52
C LYS A 44 1.52 -26.17 -0.58
N GLY A 45 2.69 -26.63 -0.15
CA GLY A 45 3.05 -28.05 -0.17
C GLY A 45 3.60 -28.54 -1.51
N GLN A 46 3.63 -27.69 -2.54
CA GLN A 46 4.14 -28.03 -3.87
C GLN A 46 5.45 -27.30 -4.18
N PRO A 47 6.26 -27.80 -5.14
CA PRO A 47 7.41 -27.09 -5.69
C PRO A 47 7.02 -25.76 -6.36
N ALA A 48 8.04 -24.98 -6.75
CA ALA A 48 7.82 -23.75 -7.51
C ALA A 48 7.12 -24.06 -8.83
N ALA A 49 6.08 -23.29 -9.15
CA ALA A 49 5.28 -23.46 -10.37
C ALA A 49 5.40 -22.26 -11.33
N GLY A 50 5.96 -21.13 -10.87
CA GLY A 50 6.07 -19.94 -11.71
C GLY A 50 7.06 -18.91 -11.19
N LYS A 51 7.33 -17.92 -12.02
CA LYS A 51 8.09 -16.72 -11.63
C LYS A 51 7.14 -15.70 -10.99
N GLU A 52 7.67 -14.90 -10.08
CA GLU A 52 6.93 -13.81 -9.43
C GLU A 52 7.78 -12.56 -9.35
N GLN A 53 7.13 -11.40 -9.43
CA GLN A 53 7.73 -10.11 -9.10
C GLN A 53 6.79 -9.31 -8.19
N LEU A 54 7.28 -8.96 -7.01
CA LEU A 54 6.59 -8.13 -6.04
C LEU A 54 7.16 -6.72 -6.05
N THR A 55 6.32 -5.73 -6.34
CA THR A 55 6.71 -4.32 -6.46
C THR A 55 6.05 -3.50 -5.36
N PHE A 56 6.84 -2.68 -4.67
CA PHE A 56 6.40 -1.71 -3.68
C PHE A 56 6.71 -0.31 -4.20
N LYS A 57 5.69 0.51 -4.42
CA LYS A 57 5.84 1.85 -4.99
C LYS A 57 4.70 2.76 -4.53
N ASP A 58 5.06 3.95 -4.05
CA ASP A 58 4.13 5.01 -3.64
C ASP A 58 3.06 4.51 -2.63
N GLY A 59 3.48 3.70 -1.65
CA GLY A 59 2.59 3.09 -0.66
C GLY A 59 1.71 1.96 -1.21
N ARG A 60 1.98 1.48 -2.43
CA ARG A 60 1.23 0.42 -3.10
C ARG A 60 2.06 -0.83 -3.33
N PHE A 61 1.43 -1.97 -3.15
CA PHE A 61 1.93 -3.31 -3.46
C PHE A 61 1.29 -3.82 -4.76
N ARG A 62 2.08 -4.50 -5.59
CA ARG A 62 1.63 -5.20 -6.79
C ARG A 62 2.38 -6.53 -6.93
N ALA A 63 1.66 -7.61 -7.26
CA ALA A 63 2.22 -8.88 -7.67
C ALA A 63 2.00 -9.06 -9.18
N LEU A 64 3.07 -9.35 -9.94
CA LEU A 64 3.01 -9.40 -11.41
C LEU A 64 2.13 -10.55 -11.90
N SER A 65 2.18 -11.72 -11.25
CA SER A 65 1.35 -12.87 -11.64
C SER A 65 -0.14 -12.58 -11.56
N GLY A 66 -0.55 -11.68 -10.65
CA GLY A 66 -1.94 -11.28 -10.44
C GLY A 66 -2.53 -10.41 -11.56
N ASP A 67 -1.67 -9.75 -12.36
CA ASP A 67 -2.12 -8.82 -13.41
C ASP A 67 -3.01 -9.52 -14.45
N ALA A 68 -2.63 -10.73 -14.88
CA ALA A 68 -3.39 -11.52 -15.87
C ALA A 68 -4.80 -11.91 -15.38
N TYR A 69 -5.02 -11.88 -14.07
CA TYR A 69 -6.27 -12.24 -13.40
C TYR A 69 -7.03 -11.01 -12.91
N GLY A 70 -6.58 -9.80 -13.27
CA GLY A 70 -7.21 -8.54 -12.87
C GLY A 70 -6.94 -8.13 -11.43
N PHE A 71 -5.99 -8.76 -10.72
CA PHE A 71 -5.53 -8.27 -9.43
C PHE A 71 -4.60 -7.07 -9.64
N GLY A 72 -5.15 -5.88 -9.45
CA GLY A 72 -4.37 -4.65 -9.50
C GLY A 72 -3.46 -4.46 -8.29
N SER A 73 -2.96 -3.23 -8.12
CA SER A 73 -2.21 -2.85 -6.93
C SER A 73 -3.13 -2.56 -5.73
N ALA A 74 -2.59 -2.61 -4.52
CA ALA A 74 -3.31 -2.28 -3.28
C ALA A 74 -2.41 -1.52 -2.31
N SER A 75 -2.98 -0.72 -1.41
CA SER A 75 -2.21 -0.18 -0.29
C SER A 75 -1.64 -1.29 0.57
N TYR A 76 -0.41 -1.13 1.05
CA TYR A 76 0.22 -2.08 1.95
C TYR A 76 0.59 -1.42 3.29
N LYS A 77 0.70 -2.25 4.32
CA LYS A 77 1.16 -1.84 5.65
C LYS A 77 2.46 -2.55 5.96
N THR A 78 3.35 -1.90 6.70
CA THR A 78 4.58 -2.53 7.21
C THR A 78 4.65 -2.50 8.72
N LYS A 79 5.36 -3.47 9.30
CA LYS A 79 5.82 -3.45 10.70
C LYS A 79 7.25 -3.94 10.77
N ILE A 80 8.11 -3.23 11.50
CA ILE A 80 9.47 -3.66 11.79
C ILE A 80 9.43 -4.63 12.99
N LYS A 81 10.05 -5.79 12.85
CA LYS A 81 10.18 -6.82 13.89
C LYS A 81 11.63 -7.29 13.94
N GLY A 82 12.42 -6.74 14.86
CA GLY A 82 13.85 -7.01 14.91
C GLY A 82 14.52 -6.56 13.61
N THR A 83 15.18 -7.50 12.92
CA THR A 83 15.85 -7.26 11.63
C THR A 83 14.95 -7.45 10.41
N ALA A 84 13.68 -7.87 10.61
CA ALA A 84 12.74 -8.12 9.53
C ALA A 84 11.72 -6.98 9.37
N ILE A 85 11.37 -6.67 8.12
CA ILE A 85 10.21 -5.83 7.78
C ILE A 85 9.09 -6.75 7.32
N THR A 86 8.01 -6.82 8.09
CA THR A 86 6.80 -7.54 7.67
C THR A 86 5.89 -6.63 6.89
N PHE A 87 5.16 -7.17 5.91
CA PHE A 87 4.15 -6.44 5.15
C PHE A 87 2.84 -7.23 5.04
N GLU A 88 1.74 -6.50 4.86
CA GLU A 88 0.42 -7.05 4.52
C GLU A 88 -0.24 -6.17 3.45
N ALA A 89 -0.87 -6.79 2.46
CA ALA A 89 -1.65 -6.13 1.41
C ALA A 89 -2.80 -7.03 0.95
N THR A 90 -3.91 -6.44 0.51
CA THR A 90 -5.04 -7.19 -0.07
C THR A 90 -5.33 -6.69 -1.47
N THR A 91 -5.02 -7.49 -2.48
CA THR A 91 -5.34 -7.19 -3.89
C THR A 91 -6.71 -7.77 -4.22
N VAL A 92 -7.45 -7.09 -5.11
CA VAL A 92 -8.81 -7.46 -5.47
C VAL A 92 -8.93 -7.55 -6.99
N SER A 93 -9.62 -8.57 -7.47
CA SER A 93 -10.09 -8.73 -8.85
C SER A 93 -11.61 -8.79 -8.82
N ALA A 94 -12.27 -8.08 -9.73
CA ALA A 94 -13.73 -8.10 -9.83
C ALA A 94 -14.27 -9.50 -10.15
N LYS A 95 -13.50 -10.29 -10.91
CA LYS A 95 -13.87 -11.64 -11.34
C LYS A 95 -13.31 -12.73 -10.42
N GLU A 96 -12.08 -12.55 -9.98
CA GLU A 96 -11.32 -13.60 -9.30
C GLU A 96 -11.35 -13.46 -7.77
N GLY A 97 -11.93 -12.39 -7.20
CA GLY A 97 -12.05 -12.25 -5.75
C GLY A 97 -10.90 -11.49 -5.11
N LYS A 98 -10.28 -12.04 -4.06
CA LYS A 98 -9.27 -11.34 -3.25
C LYS A 98 -8.05 -12.21 -3.00
N ILE A 99 -6.87 -11.58 -2.91
CA ILE A 99 -5.66 -12.23 -2.43
C ILE A 99 -5.14 -11.45 -1.23
N LEU A 100 -4.99 -12.15 -0.11
CA LEU A 100 -4.32 -11.63 1.07
C LEU A 100 -2.84 -12.00 1.01
N TRP A 101 -2.00 -10.97 0.88
CA TRP A 101 -0.55 -11.10 0.87
C TRP A 101 0.00 -10.80 2.25
N ARG A 102 0.88 -11.69 2.73
CA ARG A 102 1.66 -11.49 3.94
C ARG A 102 3.09 -11.91 3.69
N GLY A 103 4.05 -11.09 4.10
CA GLY A 103 5.43 -11.47 3.94
C GLY A 103 6.38 -10.79 4.91
N ALA A 104 7.62 -11.25 4.87
CA ALA A 104 8.73 -10.72 5.62
C ALA A 104 9.93 -10.50 4.69
N VAL A 105 10.59 -9.37 4.87
CA VAL A 105 11.83 -8.99 4.21
C VAL A 105 12.95 -8.97 5.23
N THR A 106 14.01 -9.74 4.98
CA THR A 106 15.24 -9.76 5.80
C THR A 106 16.43 -9.56 4.88
N GLY A 107 17.10 -8.41 5.01
CA GLY A 107 18.16 -8.01 4.08
C GLY A 107 17.62 -7.89 2.64
N SER A 108 18.20 -8.67 1.73
CA SER A 108 17.77 -8.73 0.33
C SER A 108 16.72 -9.81 0.04
N LYS A 109 16.27 -10.58 1.04
CA LYS A 109 15.39 -11.73 0.82
C LYS A 109 13.96 -11.42 1.23
N LEU A 110 13.00 -11.86 0.44
CA LEU A 110 11.58 -11.82 0.71
C LEU A 110 11.00 -13.23 0.75
N GLN A 111 10.23 -13.51 1.79
CA GLN A 111 9.36 -14.68 1.86
C GLN A 111 7.93 -14.20 2.11
N ALA A 112 6.96 -14.71 1.35
CA ALA A 112 5.57 -14.32 1.48
C ALA A 112 4.62 -15.50 1.24
N THR A 113 3.38 -15.29 1.66
CA THR A 113 2.23 -16.13 1.34
C THR A 113 1.17 -15.30 0.63
N ALA A 114 0.47 -15.92 -0.31
CA ALA A 114 -0.73 -15.39 -0.94
C ALA A 114 -1.89 -16.36 -0.66
N SER A 115 -2.89 -15.90 0.09
CA SER A 115 -4.12 -16.66 0.31
C SER A 115 -5.22 -16.09 -0.57
N TRP A 116 -5.54 -16.80 -1.63
CA TRP A 116 -6.58 -16.45 -2.58
C TRP A 116 -7.94 -16.94 -2.10
N SER A 117 -8.96 -16.09 -2.20
CA SER A 117 -10.35 -16.44 -1.90
C SER A 117 -11.32 -15.88 -2.95
N MET A 118 -12.26 -16.73 -3.36
CA MET A 118 -13.35 -16.36 -4.25
C MET A 118 -14.62 -16.07 -3.43
N PRO A 119 -15.38 -15.00 -3.75
CA PRO A 119 -16.67 -14.75 -3.11
C PRO A 119 -17.61 -15.94 -3.27
N GLY A 120 -18.28 -16.34 -2.17
CA GLY A 120 -19.20 -17.47 -2.16
C GLY A 120 -18.55 -18.84 -2.02
N HIS A 121 -17.21 -18.92 -1.94
CA HIS A 121 -16.47 -20.16 -1.69
C HIS A 121 -15.93 -20.16 -0.26
N ASN A 122 -16.04 -21.29 0.44
CA ASN A 122 -15.63 -21.43 1.84
C ASN A 122 -14.18 -21.93 2.02
N HIS A 123 -13.36 -21.90 0.97
CA HIS A 123 -11.97 -22.32 1.01
C HIS A 123 -11.05 -21.27 0.40
N THR A 124 -9.80 -21.29 0.83
CA THR A 124 -8.73 -20.50 0.22
C THR A 124 -7.74 -21.41 -0.50
N HIS A 125 -7.12 -20.89 -1.54
CA HIS A 125 -5.92 -21.50 -2.12
C HIS A 125 -4.71 -20.71 -1.64
N ASP A 126 -3.77 -21.40 -1.02
CA ASP A 126 -2.58 -20.79 -0.44
C ASP A 126 -1.36 -21.03 -1.34
N TYR A 127 -0.58 -19.98 -1.54
CA TYR A 127 0.68 -20.01 -2.27
C TYR A 127 1.81 -19.48 -1.40
N TRP A 128 3.02 -19.95 -1.65
CA TRP A 128 4.25 -19.40 -1.08
C TRP A 128 5.05 -18.67 -2.16
N VAL A 129 5.76 -17.62 -1.77
CA VAL A 129 6.66 -16.84 -2.62
C VAL A 129 8.02 -16.73 -1.95
N LYS A 130 9.09 -16.93 -2.72
CA LYS A 130 10.47 -16.67 -2.32
C LYS A 130 11.12 -15.81 -3.40
N ALA A 131 11.66 -14.67 -3.01
CA ALA A 131 12.22 -13.71 -3.94
C ALA A 131 13.42 -12.96 -3.35
N ASP A 132 14.25 -12.43 -4.23
CA ASP A 132 15.40 -11.60 -3.88
C ASP A 132 15.18 -10.18 -4.41
N LEU A 133 15.73 -9.20 -3.69
CA LEU A 133 15.72 -7.81 -4.08
C LEU A 133 16.46 -7.67 -5.43
N LYS A 134 15.78 -7.08 -6.40
CA LYS A 134 16.37 -6.75 -7.69
C LYS A 134 17.40 -5.63 -7.49
N LYS A 135 18.61 -5.87 -7.98
CA LYS A 135 19.69 -4.87 -8.01
C LYS A 135 19.41 -3.79 -9.03
#